data_AF-A0A4Y8R8E6-F1
#
_entry.id   AF-A0A4Y8R8E6-F1
#
_cell.length_a   1.000
_cell.length_b   1.000
_cell.length_c   1.000
_cell.angle_alpha   90.00
_cell.angle_beta   90.00
_cell.angle_gamma   90.00
#
_symmetry.space_group_name_H-M   'P 1'
#
loop_
_entity.id
_entity.type
_entity.pdbx_description
1 polymer ?
#
loop_
_entity_poly.entity_id
_entity_poly.type
_entity_poly.pdbx_seq_one_letter_code
_entity_poly.pdbx_strand_id
1 'polypeptide(L)'
;MEATVGPWHDRRVTTTPDDQRLRDLARLRRVRDRIDREYAQPLDVTALAAGVHVSAGHLSREFKAAYGESVYAYLMTRRIERAKALLRRGDLSVTDVCFAVGCSSLGTFSTRFTELVGVPPSVYRRRAAESDAGSPAPAESRTAAAAAPGTAHGAAPGTASGAASAAEAGAVPGAERLDGLPACVARRVTRPVRNREAQAGRRS
;
A
#
# COMPACT_ATOMS: atom_id res chain seq x y z
N MET A 1 -46.50 -39.05 -38.41
CA MET A 1 -45.08 -39.12 -37.99
C MET A 1 -44.29 -38.26 -38.96
N GLU A 2 -43.96 -37.03 -38.59
CA GLU A 2 -42.74 -36.33 -39.02
C GLU A 2 -42.66 -35.03 -38.24
N ALA A 3 -41.78 -34.99 -37.25
CA ALA A 3 -41.44 -33.78 -36.51
C ALA A 3 -40.21 -33.17 -37.19
N THR A 4 -40.42 -32.13 -37.97
CA THR A 4 -39.36 -31.34 -38.60
C THR A 4 -38.53 -30.64 -37.53
N VAL A 5 -37.37 -31.19 -37.19
CA VAL A 5 -36.38 -30.54 -36.31
C VAL A 5 -35.74 -29.40 -37.11
N GLY A 6 -36.16 -28.16 -36.81
CA GLY A 6 -35.55 -26.96 -37.38
C GLY A 6 -34.07 -26.82 -36.98
N PRO A 7 -33.24 -26.17 -37.81
CA PRO A 7 -31.82 -26.02 -37.54
C PRO A 7 -31.63 -24.99 -36.43
N TRP A 8 -31.17 -25.45 -35.28
CA TRP A 8 -30.68 -24.59 -34.21
C TRP A 8 -29.43 -23.91 -34.74
N HIS A 9 -29.57 -22.72 -35.34
CA HIS A 9 -28.43 -21.88 -35.63
C HIS A 9 -27.71 -21.59 -34.31
N ASP A 10 -26.53 -22.19 -34.19
CA ASP A 10 -25.54 -21.96 -33.15
C ASP A 10 -25.28 -20.45 -33.05
N ARG A 11 -25.95 -19.83 -32.07
CA ARG A 11 -25.82 -18.41 -31.79
C ARG A 11 -24.48 -18.23 -31.10
N ARG A 12 -23.40 -18.13 -31.90
CA ARG A 12 -22.05 -17.83 -31.41
C ARG A 12 -22.16 -16.67 -30.42
N VAL A 13 -21.91 -16.96 -29.15
CA VAL A 13 -21.87 -15.93 -28.11
C VAL A 13 -20.61 -15.12 -28.37
N THR A 14 -20.70 -14.12 -29.24
CA THR A 14 -19.67 -13.11 -29.39
C THR A 14 -19.68 -12.30 -28.11
N THR A 15 -18.71 -12.53 -27.23
CA THR A 15 -18.43 -11.63 -26.10
C THR A 15 -18.39 -10.20 -26.63
N THR A 16 -19.17 -9.30 -26.05
CA THR A 16 -19.07 -7.88 -26.40
C THR A 16 -17.81 -7.27 -25.78
N PRO A 17 -17.23 -6.21 -26.37
CA PRO A 17 -16.10 -5.50 -25.77
C PRO A 17 -16.34 -5.06 -24.31
N ASP A 18 -17.59 -4.70 -23.98
CA ASP A 18 -17.99 -4.34 -22.61
C ASP A 18 -17.95 -5.53 -21.65
N ASP A 19 -18.43 -6.70 -22.08
CA ASP A 19 -18.32 -7.94 -21.28
C ASP A 19 -16.86 -8.28 -20.97
N GLN A 20 -15.98 -8.09 -21.94
CA GLN A 20 -14.54 -8.33 -21.75
C GLN A 20 -13.96 -7.36 -20.72
N ARG A 21 -14.27 -6.07 -20.84
CA ARG A 21 -13.82 -5.04 -19.90
C ARG A 21 -14.31 -5.29 -18.47
N LEU A 22 -15.57 -5.70 -18.30
CA LEU A 22 -16.12 -6.06 -16.99
C LEU A 22 -15.40 -7.26 -16.38
N ARG A 23 -15.07 -8.28 -17.18
CA ARG A 23 -14.29 -9.43 -16.72
C ARG A 23 -12.88 -9.05 -16.30
N ASP A 24 -12.22 -8.14 -17.02
CA ASP A 24 -10.88 -7.66 -16.68
C ASP A 24 -10.89 -6.86 -15.37
N LEU A 25 -11.87 -5.98 -15.18
CA LEU A 25 -12.06 -5.28 -13.90
C LEU A 25 -12.34 -6.24 -12.74
N ALA A 26 -13.16 -7.28 -12.96
CA ALA A 26 -13.40 -8.31 -11.94
C ALA A 26 -12.13 -9.08 -11.58
N ARG A 27 -11.26 -9.39 -12.56
CA ARG A 27 -9.95 -10.00 -12.30
C ARG A 27 -9.05 -9.08 -11.47
N LEU A 28 -8.94 -7.80 -11.84
CA LEU A 28 -8.14 -6.82 -11.13
C LEU A 28 -8.64 -6.56 -9.70
N ARG A 29 -9.95 -6.64 -9.47
CA ARG A 29 -10.54 -6.58 -8.13
C ARG A 29 -10.10 -7.78 -7.28
N ARG A 30 -10.12 -9.00 -7.82
CA ARG A 30 -9.63 -10.19 -7.10
C ARG A 30 -8.16 -10.07 -6.71
N VAL A 31 -7.32 -9.51 -7.58
CA VAL A 31 -5.91 -9.26 -7.26
C VAL A 31 -5.79 -8.28 -6.09
N ARG A 32 -6.52 -7.16 -6.13
CA ARG A 32 -6.54 -6.18 -5.03
C ARG A 32 -7.00 -6.81 -3.72
N ASP A 33 -8.11 -7.56 -3.75
CA ASP A 33 -8.67 -8.21 -2.56
C ASP A 33 -7.70 -9.27 -1.98
N ARG A 34 -6.86 -9.88 -2.82
CA ARG A 34 -5.77 -10.76 -2.37
C ARG A 34 -4.64 -9.96 -1.70
N ILE A 35 -4.18 -8.87 -2.32
CA ILE A 35 -3.16 -7.98 -1.74
C ILE A 35 -3.61 -7.46 -0.37
N ASP A 36 -4.88 -7.07 -0.25
CA ASP A 36 -5.46 -6.54 1.00
C ASP A 36 -5.48 -7.57 2.13
N ARG A 37 -5.67 -8.84 1.79
CA ARG A 37 -5.70 -9.95 2.75
C ARG A 37 -4.30 -10.40 3.15
N GLU A 38 -3.38 -10.39 2.18
CA GLU A 38 -2.01 -10.92 2.30
C GLU A 38 -0.96 -9.81 2.47
N TYR A 39 -1.37 -8.59 2.88
CA TYR A 39 -0.50 -7.41 2.86
C TYR A 39 0.83 -7.59 3.62
N ALA A 40 0.86 -8.43 4.66
CA ALA A 40 2.06 -8.66 5.46
C ALA A 40 3.06 -9.59 4.76
N GLN A 41 2.64 -10.33 3.73
CA GLN A 41 3.51 -11.26 3.00
C GLN A 41 4.40 -10.52 2.00
N PRO A 42 5.58 -11.07 1.66
CA PRO A 42 6.41 -10.55 0.58
C PRO A 42 5.62 -10.43 -0.74
N LEU A 43 5.87 -9.36 -1.49
CA LEU A 43 5.18 -9.14 -2.76
C LEU A 43 5.68 -10.13 -3.82
N ASP A 44 4.78 -10.98 -4.32
CA ASP A 44 5.02 -11.83 -5.48
C ASP A 44 4.01 -11.52 -6.60
N VAL A 45 4.43 -10.65 -7.53
CA VAL A 45 3.59 -10.25 -8.68
C VAL A 45 3.35 -11.43 -9.62
N THR A 46 4.26 -12.40 -9.70
CA THR A 46 4.11 -13.58 -10.53
C THR A 46 3.02 -14.49 -9.96
N ALA A 47 3.02 -14.73 -8.65
CA ALA A 47 1.96 -15.50 -7.99
C ALA A 47 0.59 -14.80 -8.05
N LEU A 48 0.55 -13.47 -7.97
CA LEU A 48 -0.69 -12.70 -8.17
C LEU A 48 -1.23 -12.88 -9.60
N ALA A 49 -0.36 -12.81 -10.60
CA ALA A 49 -0.73 -12.93 -12.00
C ALA A 49 -1.17 -14.35 -12.38
N ALA A 50 -0.49 -15.37 -11.84
CA ALA A 50 -0.89 -16.77 -11.97
C ALA A 50 -2.30 -17.02 -11.44
N GLY A 51 -2.66 -16.40 -10.30
CA GLY A 51 -4.00 -16.52 -9.70
C GLY A 51 -5.15 -15.91 -10.53
N VAL A 52 -4.85 -15.13 -11.57
CA VAL A 52 -5.84 -14.61 -12.52
C VAL A 52 -5.53 -14.96 -13.98
N HIS A 53 -4.64 -15.92 -14.21
CA HIS A 53 -4.25 -16.46 -15.52
C HIS A 53 -3.77 -15.39 -16.52
N VAL A 54 -2.92 -14.46 -16.08
CA VAL A 54 -2.25 -13.49 -16.95
C VAL A 54 -0.75 -13.45 -16.68
N SER A 55 0.03 -12.83 -17.56
CA SER A 55 1.45 -12.59 -17.29
C SER A 55 1.64 -11.46 -16.28
N ALA A 56 2.73 -11.51 -15.50
CA ALA A 56 3.06 -10.48 -14.50
C ALA A 56 3.20 -9.07 -15.10
N GLY A 57 3.76 -8.98 -16.30
CA GLY A 57 3.87 -7.72 -17.05
C GLY A 57 2.52 -7.17 -17.49
N HIS A 58 1.59 -8.02 -17.94
CA HIS A 58 0.23 -7.59 -18.28
C HIS A 58 -0.53 -7.15 -17.02
N LEU A 59 -0.47 -7.94 -15.94
CA LEU A 59 -1.08 -7.57 -14.67
C LEU A 59 -0.59 -6.19 -14.18
N SER A 60 0.72 -5.94 -14.22
CA SER A 60 1.29 -4.68 -13.73
C SER A 60 0.81 -3.47 -14.52
N ARG A 61 0.66 -3.61 -15.85
CA ARG A 61 0.14 -2.55 -16.72
C ARG A 61 -1.34 -2.29 -16.48
N GLU A 62 -2.16 -3.34 -16.46
CA GLU A 62 -3.60 -3.24 -16.25
C GLU A 62 -3.94 -2.74 -14.85
N PHE A 63 -3.23 -3.22 -13.82
CA PHE A 63 -3.41 -2.75 -12.45
C PHE A 63 -3.13 -1.24 -12.34
N LYS A 64 -2.02 -0.77 -12.93
CA LYS A 64 -1.69 0.67 -12.97
C LYS A 64 -2.69 1.48 -13.78
N ALA A 65 -3.20 0.94 -14.88
CA ALA A 65 -4.21 1.61 -15.69
C ALA A 65 -5.54 1.74 -14.93
N ALA A 66 -5.94 0.73 -14.17
CA ALA A 66 -7.19 0.70 -13.41
C ALA A 66 -7.14 1.48 -12.09
N TYR A 67 -6.05 1.38 -11.32
CA TYR A 67 -5.93 1.95 -9.98
C TYR A 67 -5.02 3.19 -9.90
N GLY A 68 -4.33 3.54 -10.99
CA GLY A 68 -3.49 4.73 -11.07
C GLY A 68 -2.09 4.59 -10.45
N GLU A 69 -1.81 3.47 -9.78
CA GLU A 69 -0.53 3.20 -9.12
C GLU A 69 -0.04 1.76 -9.37
N SER A 70 1.25 1.51 -9.11
CA SER A 70 1.79 0.15 -9.26
C SER A 70 1.32 -0.77 -8.12
N VAL A 71 1.39 -2.08 -8.34
CA VAL A 71 1.08 -3.10 -7.32
C VAL A 71 1.90 -2.88 -6.04
N TYR A 72 3.19 -2.57 -6.17
CA TYR A 72 4.07 -2.29 -5.04
C TYR A 72 3.65 -1.03 -4.27
N ALA A 73 3.33 0.06 -4.98
CA ALA A 73 2.89 1.30 -4.34
C ALA A 73 1.58 1.09 -3.57
N TYR A 74 0.62 0.40 -4.18
CA TYR A 74 -0.66 0.05 -3.55
C TYR A 74 -0.44 -0.78 -2.26
N LEU A 75 0.36 -1.85 -2.34
CA LEU A 75 0.71 -2.67 -1.18
C LEU A 75 1.34 -1.82 -0.06
N MET A 76 2.27 -0.93 -0.43
CA MET A 76 2.94 -0.09 0.56
C MET A 76 1.95 0.85 1.25
N THR A 77 1.02 1.45 0.51
CA THR A 77 -0.07 2.26 1.08
C THR A 77 -0.88 1.45 2.10
N ARG A 78 -1.28 0.22 1.77
CA ARG A 78 -2.02 -0.66 2.71
C ARG A 78 -1.21 -1.00 3.97
N ARG A 79 0.09 -1.23 3.83
CA ARG A 79 1.00 -1.46 4.97
C ARG A 79 1.10 -0.23 5.87
N ILE A 80 1.22 0.96 5.29
CA ILE A 80 1.28 2.21 6.06
C ILE A 80 -0.05 2.47 6.80
N GLU A 81 -1.20 2.23 6.15
CA GLU A 81 -2.50 2.32 6.81
C GLU A 81 -2.59 1.42 8.05
N ARG A 82 -2.11 0.18 7.93
CA ARG A 82 -2.06 -0.75 9.08
C ARG A 82 -1.05 -0.30 10.13
N ALA A 83 0.11 0.19 9.71
CA ALA A 83 1.15 0.70 10.60
C ALA A 83 0.65 1.85 11.46
N LYS A 84 -0.14 2.78 10.89
CA LYS A 84 -0.75 3.88 11.66
C LYS A 84 -1.60 3.35 12.81
N ALA A 85 -2.39 2.31 12.60
CA ALA A 85 -3.21 1.71 13.66
C ALA A 85 -2.34 1.11 14.78
N LEU A 86 -1.27 0.40 14.42
CA LEU A 86 -0.34 -0.18 15.41
C LEU A 86 0.44 0.89 16.18
N LEU A 87 0.88 1.95 15.51
CA LEU A 87 1.59 3.06 16.16
C LEU A 87 0.69 3.85 17.12
N ARG A 88 -0.60 4.03 16.79
CA ARG A 88 -1.54 4.67 17.73
C ARG A 88 -1.77 3.83 18.99
N ARG A 89 -1.82 2.50 18.85
CA ARG A 89 -1.98 1.59 19.98
C ARG A 89 -0.80 1.65 20.97
N GLY A 90 0.40 1.96 20.50
CA GLY A 90 1.57 2.21 21.37
C GLY A 90 2.32 0.97 21.88
N ASP A 91 1.79 -0.23 21.69
CA ASP A 91 2.35 -1.48 22.24
C ASP A 91 3.63 -1.97 21.55
N LEU A 92 3.97 -1.44 20.38
CA LEU A 92 5.11 -1.88 19.57
C LEU A 92 6.07 -0.73 19.26
N SER A 93 7.37 -1.05 19.17
CA SER A 93 8.35 -0.10 18.69
C SER A 93 8.13 0.21 17.20
N VAL A 94 8.66 1.33 16.69
CA VAL A 94 8.56 1.66 15.25
C VAL A 94 9.18 0.55 14.39
N THR A 95 10.30 -0.02 14.85
CA THR A 95 10.99 -1.13 14.20
C THR A 95 10.13 -2.39 14.17
N ASP A 96 9.50 -2.74 15.29
CA ASP A 96 8.61 -3.92 15.36
C ASP A 96 7.39 -3.72 14.46
N VAL A 97 6.82 -2.51 14.43
CA VAL A 97 5.71 -2.18 13.52
C VAL A 97 6.11 -2.37 12.07
N CYS A 98 7.30 -1.89 11.67
CA CYS A 98 7.82 -2.03 10.31
C CYS A 98 7.82 -3.50 9.86
N PHE A 99 8.37 -4.39 10.69
CA PHE A 99 8.41 -5.82 10.36
C PHE A 99 7.05 -6.51 10.50
N ALA A 100 6.22 -6.11 11.47
CA ALA A 100 4.87 -6.66 11.65
C ALA A 100 3.93 -6.35 10.48
N VAL A 101 4.13 -5.23 9.77
CA VAL A 101 3.38 -4.93 8.53
C VAL A 101 4.01 -5.55 7.27
N GLY A 102 5.11 -6.30 7.41
CA GLY A 102 5.76 -7.02 6.31
C GLY A 102 6.82 -6.24 5.55
N CYS A 103 7.23 -5.06 6.01
CA CYS A 103 8.34 -4.32 5.39
C CYS A 103 9.68 -4.96 5.74
N SER A 104 10.56 -5.09 4.75
CA SER A 104 11.90 -5.68 4.91
C SER A 104 12.98 -4.67 5.30
N SER A 105 12.68 -3.36 5.20
CA SER A 105 13.64 -2.29 5.48
C SER A 105 12.95 -1.13 6.20
N LEU A 106 13.55 -0.74 7.33
CA LEU A 106 13.11 0.40 8.14
C LEU A 106 13.25 1.72 7.39
N GLY A 107 14.27 1.87 6.55
CA GLY A 107 14.50 3.06 5.74
C GLY A 107 13.38 3.27 4.72
N THR A 108 13.09 2.24 3.93
CA THR A 108 11.99 2.27 2.93
C THR A 108 10.64 2.53 3.61
N PHE A 109 10.39 1.87 4.73
CA PHE A 109 9.19 2.10 5.52
C PHE A 109 9.09 3.55 6.02
N SER A 110 10.15 4.10 6.60
CA SER A 110 10.13 5.44 7.19
C SER A 110 9.94 6.53 6.14
N THR A 111 10.61 6.41 4.98
CA THR A 111 10.42 7.33 3.85
C THR A 111 8.98 7.27 3.35
N ARG A 112 8.46 6.08 3.04
CA ARG A 112 7.09 5.91 2.53
C ARG A 112 6.02 6.33 3.53
N PHE A 113 6.23 6.03 4.81
CA PHE A 113 5.35 6.51 5.87
C PHE A 113 5.30 8.03 5.90
N THR A 114 6.46 8.69 5.86
CA THR A 114 6.53 10.16 5.92
C THR A 114 5.90 10.80 4.67
N GLU A 115 6.14 10.25 3.48
CA GLU A 115 5.49 10.71 2.24
C GLU A 115 3.96 10.63 2.30
N LEU A 116 3.42 9.53 2.84
CA LEU A 116 1.97 9.30 2.87
C LEU A 116 1.26 9.94 4.07
N VAL A 117 1.94 10.10 5.20
CA VAL A 117 1.37 10.58 6.47
C VAL A 117 1.74 12.04 6.76
N GLY A 118 2.81 12.54 6.15
CA GLY A 118 3.32 13.90 6.33
C GLY A 118 4.26 14.09 7.53
N VAL A 119 4.40 13.09 8.40
CA VAL A 119 5.32 13.11 9.55
C VAL A 119 6.01 11.76 9.74
N PRO A 120 7.23 11.73 10.32
CA PRO A 120 7.93 10.48 10.59
C PRO A 120 7.17 9.54 11.55
N PRO A 121 7.35 8.21 11.45
CA PRO A 121 6.65 7.23 12.30
C PRO A 121 6.84 7.45 13.80
N SER A 122 8.04 7.85 14.24
CA SER A 122 8.36 8.11 15.65
C SER A 122 7.58 9.31 16.20
N VAL A 123 7.50 10.39 15.40
CA VAL A 123 6.70 11.58 15.72
C VAL A 123 5.22 11.24 15.74
N TYR A 124 4.74 10.46 14.76
CA TYR A 124 3.35 10.01 14.70
C TYR A 124 2.96 9.22 15.97
N ARG A 125 3.82 8.28 16.40
CA ARG A 125 3.60 7.48 17.62
C ARG A 125 3.52 8.37 18.87
N ARG A 126 4.46 9.31 19.02
CA ARG A 126 4.51 10.21 20.18
C ARG A 126 3.24 11.07 20.28
N ARG A 127 2.81 11.66 19.17
CA ARG A 127 1.57 12.48 19.12
C ARG A 127 0.32 11.68 19.47
N ALA A 128 0.28 10.41 19.09
CA ALA A 128 -0.84 9.54 19.44
C ALA A 128 -0.90 9.28 20.96
N ALA A 129 0.24 8.98 21.59
CA ALA A 129 0.32 8.79 23.04
C ALA A 129 -0.06 10.05 23.83
N GLU A 130 0.34 11.24 23.35
CA GLU A 130 -0.03 12.53 23.95
C GLU A 130 -1.54 12.81 23.85
N SER A 131 -2.18 12.37 22.76
CA SER A 131 -3.63 12.54 22.55
C SER A 131 -4.47 11.62 23.44
N ASP A 132 -4.01 10.39 23.67
CA ASP A 132 -4.69 9.43 24.54
C ASP A 132 -4.46 9.75 26.04
N ALA A 133 -3.34 10.38 26.39
CA ALA A 133 -3.06 10.88 27.74
C ALA A 133 -3.85 12.15 28.13
N GLY A 134 -4.59 12.75 27.18
CA GLY A 134 -5.37 13.98 27.36
C GLY A 134 -6.74 13.81 28.03
N SER A 135 -7.12 12.61 28.47
CA SER A 135 -8.22 12.42 29.42
C SER A 135 -7.63 12.29 30.83
N PRO A 136 -7.69 13.33 31.67
CA PRO A 136 -7.24 13.20 33.06
C PRO A 136 -8.23 12.31 33.82
N ALA A 137 -7.92 11.03 33.93
CA ALA A 137 -8.45 10.20 35.00
C ALA A 137 -7.90 10.76 36.33
N PRO A 138 -8.71 10.89 37.39
CA PRO A 138 -8.26 11.51 38.63
C PRO A 138 -7.15 10.66 39.25
N ALA A 139 -6.07 11.35 39.64
CA ALA A 139 -4.92 10.79 40.29
C ALA A 139 -5.31 10.15 41.63
N GLU A 140 -5.08 8.84 41.76
CA GLU A 140 -4.90 8.23 43.07
C GLU A 140 -3.41 8.09 43.35
N SER A 141 -2.96 9.02 44.19
CA SER A 141 -1.70 9.02 44.90
C SER A 141 -1.55 7.76 45.76
N ARG A 142 -0.49 6.97 45.50
CA ARG A 142 0.25 6.33 46.58
C ARG A 142 1.75 6.34 46.27
N THR A 143 2.44 6.89 47.26
CA THR A 143 3.86 7.22 47.38
C THR A 143 4.79 6.01 47.35
N ALA A 144 5.84 6.14 46.52
CA ALA A 144 7.25 5.81 46.72
C ALA A 144 7.68 4.54 47.50
N ALA A 145 8.56 3.74 46.85
CA ALA A 145 9.86 3.39 47.43
C ALA A 145 10.84 2.89 46.34
N ALA A 146 12.06 3.41 46.40
CA ALA A 146 13.20 3.19 45.52
C ALA A 146 13.89 1.83 45.74
N ALA A 147 14.53 1.29 44.70
CA ALA A 147 15.86 0.66 44.76
C ALA A 147 16.34 0.18 43.37
N ALA A 148 17.46 0.73 42.92
CA ALA A 148 18.47 0.08 42.08
C ALA A 148 19.81 0.28 42.84
N PRO A 149 20.90 -0.52 42.66
CA PRO A 149 21.36 -0.99 41.35
C PRO A 149 22.09 -2.36 41.29
N GLY A 150 22.39 -2.80 40.05
CA GLY A 150 23.63 -3.49 39.67
C GLY A 150 23.56 -5.01 39.43
N THR A 151 23.87 -5.48 38.20
CA THR A 151 25.21 -5.97 37.79
C THR A 151 25.14 -6.74 36.45
N ALA A 152 26.25 -6.67 35.71
CA ALA A 152 26.52 -7.12 34.35
C ALA A 152 26.69 -8.65 34.12
N HIS A 153 26.41 -9.08 32.89
CA HIS A 153 27.19 -10.03 32.07
C HIS A 153 26.60 -9.99 30.65
N GLY A 154 27.29 -10.05 29.51
CA GLY A 154 28.65 -10.40 29.12
C GLY A 154 28.58 -10.68 27.60
N ALA A 155 29.66 -10.37 26.87
CA ALA A 155 29.66 -10.06 25.43
C ALA A 155 29.84 -11.25 24.45
N ALA A 156 29.19 -11.13 23.27
CA ALA A 156 29.66 -11.27 21.85
C ALA A 156 30.46 -12.52 21.36
N PRO A 157 30.79 -12.71 20.04
CA PRO A 157 30.48 -11.92 18.83
C PRO A 157 30.03 -12.73 17.57
N GLY A 158 29.64 -12.01 16.50
CA GLY A 158 29.52 -12.51 15.12
C GLY A 158 29.45 -11.35 14.12
N THR A 159 30.50 -11.21 13.31
CA THR A 159 30.92 -10.05 12.50
C THR A 159 30.27 -9.97 11.10
N ALA A 160 29.92 -8.75 10.66
CA ALA A 160 30.23 -8.14 9.33
C ALA A 160 29.47 -6.80 9.23
N SER A 161 30.13 -5.66 9.44
CA SER A 161 30.82 -4.83 8.43
C SER A 161 29.86 -4.06 7.51
N GLY A 162 29.80 -2.74 7.72
CA GLY A 162 29.03 -1.79 6.90
C GLY A 162 28.80 -0.46 7.64
N ALA A 163 29.79 0.42 7.59
CA ALA A 163 29.94 1.66 8.34
C ALA A 163 28.84 2.73 8.12
N ALA A 164 28.66 3.55 9.18
CA ALA A 164 28.30 4.99 9.21
C ALA A 164 27.06 5.44 8.41
N SER A 165 26.12 6.23 8.95
CA SER A 165 26.37 7.48 9.67
C SER A 165 25.08 7.92 10.37
N ALA A 166 25.22 8.48 11.57
CA ALA A 166 24.27 9.45 12.07
C ALA A 166 24.15 10.59 11.05
N ALA A 167 22.94 10.92 10.64
CA ALA A 167 22.67 12.11 9.83
C ALA A 167 21.60 12.91 10.56
N GLU A 168 22.06 14.07 11.01
CA GLU A 168 21.33 15.11 11.70
C GLU A 168 20.08 15.57 10.93
N ALA A 169 19.18 16.19 11.70
CA ALA A 169 18.06 16.94 11.21
C ALA A 169 18.53 18.12 10.33
N GLY A 170 18.70 17.87 9.04
CA GLY A 170 18.85 18.89 8.01
C GLY A 170 17.49 19.49 7.66
N ALA A 171 17.33 20.78 7.97
CA ALA A 171 16.24 21.61 7.46
C ALA A 171 16.11 21.48 5.94
N VAL A 172 14.86 21.35 5.45
CA VAL A 172 14.54 21.36 4.02
C VAL A 172 14.20 22.81 3.63
N PRO A 173 15.01 23.51 2.82
CA PRO A 173 14.59 24.75 2.18
C PRO A 173 13.94 24.44 0.83
N GLY A 174 12.81 25.08 0.54
CA GLY A 174 12.13 24.96 -0.76
C GLY A 174 10.69 24.44 -0.67
N ALA A 175 9.88 25.00 0.22
CA ALA A 175 8.43 24.94 0.09
C ALA A 175 7.96 26.32 -0.38
N GLU A 176 7.99 26.56 -1.69
CA GLU A 176 7.25 27.68 -2.25
C GLU A 176 5.75 27.43 -2.01
N ARG A 177 5.17 28.41 -1.34
CA ARG A 177 3.77 28.55 -0.99
C ARG A 177 2.89 28.37 -2.23
N LEU A 178 2.18 27.25 -2.30
CA LEU A 178 0.95 27.15 -3.09
C LEU A 178 -0.22 27.07 -2.11
N ASP A 179 -1.03 28.12 -2.16
CA ASP A 179 -2.24 28.27 -1.37
C ASP A 179 -3.15 27.04 -1.48
N GLY A 180 -3.42 26.40 -0.34
CA GLY A 180 -4.79 26.04 0.01
C GLY A 180 -5.39 24.71 -0.45
N LEU A 181 -4.63 23.67 -0.82
CA LEU A 181 -5.20 22.33 -1.08
C LEU A 181 -4.28 21.18 -0.58
N PRO A 182 -4.80 20.18 0.17
CA PRO A 182 -4.01 19.03 0.60
C PRO A 182 -3.65 18.11 -0.59
N ALA A 183 -2.46 17.52 -0.54
CA ALA A 183 -1.91 16.63 -1.57
C ALA A 183 -2.75 15.36 -1.86
N CYS A 184 -3.77 15.08 -1.06
CA CYS A 184 -4.64 13.90 -1.21
C CYS A 184 -5.76 14.01 -2.26
N VAL A 185 -5.95 15.17 -2.94
CA VAL A 185 -7.09 15.38 -3.86
C VAL A 185 -6.70 15.65 -5.33
N ALA A 186 -5.41 15.76 -5.67
CA ALA A 186 -5.00 16.22 -7.00
C ALA A 186 -4.71 15.12 -8.05
N ARG A 187 -5.53 14.06 -8.12
CA ARG A 187 -5.62 13.24 -9.34
C ARG A 187 -7.08 12.99 -9.71
N ARG A 188 -7.67 13.99 -10.38
CA ARG A 188 -8.90 13.82 -11.17
C ARG A 188 -8.68 12.71 -12.19
N VAL A 189 -9.36 11.59 -11.99
CA VAL A 189 -9.60 10.56 -13.00
C VAL A 189 -10.56 11.13 -14.02
N THR A 190 -10.03 11.86 -14.99
CA THR A 190 -10.70 12.11 -16.28
C THR A 190 -9.64 12.32 -17.33
N ARG A 191 -9.17 11.24 -17.95
CA ARG A 191 -8.70 11.31 -19.34
C ARG A 191 -9.80 10.74 -20.21
N PRO A 192 -10.34 11.50 -21.19
CA PRO A 192 -11.27 10.93 -22.14
C PRO A 192 -10.52 9.86 -22.94
N VAL A 193 -11.13 8.68 -23.03
CA VAL A 193 -10.67 7.59 -23.91
C VAL A 193 -10.65 8.16 -25.33
N ARG A 194 -9.47 8.46 -25.87
CA ARG A 194 -9.33 8.77 -27.30
C ARG A 194 -9.58 7.46 -28.04
N ASN A 195 -10.76 7.33 -28.63
CA ASN A 195 -11.06 6.29 -29.59
C ASN A 195 -10.13 6.50 -30.79
N ARG A 196 -9.12 5.64 -30.92
CA ARG A 196 -8.18 5.65 -32.06
C ARG A 196 -8.66 4.60 -33.05
N GLU A 197 -9.86 4.80 -33.59
CA GLU A 197 -10.36 3.99 -34.69
C GLU A 197 -9.84 4.55 -36.02
N ALA A 198 -9.16 3.67 -36.72
CA ALA A 198 -8.64 3.81 -38.06
C ALA A 198 -9.70 4.31 -39.05
N GLN A 199 -9.47 5.48 -39.65
CA GLN A 199 -9.98 5.75 -40.99
C GLN A 199 -9.04 5.09 -41.99
N ALA A 200 -9.23 3.78 -42.16
CA ALA A 200 -8.76 3.07 -43.34
C ALA A 200 -9.95 2.94 -44.31
N GLY A 201 -9.86 3.65 -45.43
CA GLY A 201 -10.50 3.23 -46.68
C GLY A 201 -11.83 3.90 -47.05
N ARG A 202 -11.76 4.88 -47.95
CA ARG A 202 -12.62 4.88 -49.14
C ARG A 202 -11.75 5.11 -50.36
N ARG A 203 -11.59 4.04 -51.15
CA ARG A 203 -11.28 4.10 -52.57
C ARG A 203 -12.56 4.50 -53.31
N SER A 204 -12.43 5.41 -54.26
CA SER A 204 -13.12 5.38 -55.54
C SER A 204 -12.11 5.85 -56.57
#